data_AF-A0A0Q4IV97-F1
#
_entry.id   AF-A0A0Q4IV97-F1
#
_cell.length_a   1.000
_cell.length_b   1.000
_cell.length_c   1.000
_cell.angle_alpha   90.00
_cell.angle_beta   90.00
_cell.angle_gamma   90.00
#
_symmetry.space_group_name_H-M   'P 1'
#
loop_
_entity.id
_entity.type
_entity.pdbx_description
1 polymer ?
#
loop_
_entity_poly.entity_id
_entity_poly.type
_entity_poly.pdbx_seq_one_letter_code
_entity_poly.pdbx_strand_id
1 'polypeptide(L)'
;MIDHAEKAGTRRGIGSALRGVGLAVLETYQHGGRTVVTAPLILGIAVLPELMQHVAEIHLGMFDSAGRFRALANDPLRWGFGYVKLVGFMIAMLAVARFWSVRSIPRTLLVPPATLLRVAAGLIIGFAVAWPFGWLGKQGLSPVINIPLQIVSAVIQGGFLIYVIGALVEDVSVTPKRAMTSLLPAAIMLSVLVAVAFAPSQALHMANHKLALGRPLPIVWMLMLFDALWVGLFAALVGSAMFVGVRTGLTWRGWTVHPSDLNPSNVHTPEGAKRGAVI
;
A
#
# COMPACT_ATOMS: atom_id res chain seq x y z
N MET A 1 30.37 10.38 -39.39
CA MET A 1 28.91 10.61 -39.37
C MET A 1 28.18 9.57 -38.51
N ILE A 2 28.69 9.29 -37.30
CA ILE A 2 28.21 8.23 -36.39
C ILE A 2 27.77 8.79 -35.01
N ASP A 3 27.99 10.08 -34.73
CA ASP A 3 27.75 10.68 -33.40
C ASP A 3 26.32 11.16 -33.11
N HIS A 4 25.38 11.06 -34.05
CA HIS A 4 24.01 11.58 -33.87
C HIS A 4 22.95 10.51 -33.60
N ALA A 5 23.21 9.23 -33.85
CA ALA A 5 22.25 8.16 -33.61
C ALA A 5 22.20 7.70 -32.14
N GLU A 6 23.32 7.80 -31.41
CA GLU A 6 23.40 7.34 -30.02
C GLU A 6 22.71 8.28 -29.03
N LYS A 7 22.67 9.59 -29.32
CA LYS A 7 21.96 10.59 -28.50
C LYS A 7 20.43 10.55 -28.65
N ALA A 8 19.90 9.89 -29.67
CA ALA A 8 18.46 9.73 -29.88
C ALA A 8 17.86 8.57 -29.05
N GLY A 9 18.66 7.57 -28.67
CA GLY A 9 18.23 6.44 -27.83
C GLY A 9 18.00 6.82 -26.36
N THR A 10 18.85 7.69 -25.81
CA THR A 10 18.84 8.04 -24.37
C THR A 10 17.70 8.99 -24.00
N ARG A 11 17.27 9.88 -24.90
CA ARG A 11 16.12 10.79 -24.68
C ARG A 11 14.77 10.06 -24.67
N ARG A 12 14.67 8.88 -25.30
CA ARG A 12 13.49 8.00 -25.17
C ARG A 12 13.46 7.26 -23.83
N GLY A 13 14.56 7.19 -23.08
CA GLY A 13 14.66 6.42 -21.83
C GLY A 13 14.05 7.11 -20.60
N ILE A 14 14.42 8.36 -20.31
CA ILE A 14 13.97 9.04 -19.07
C ILE A 14 12.52 9.50 -19.16
N GLY A 15 12.13 10.10 -20.30
CA GLY A 15 10.76 10.59 -20.49
C GLY A 15 9.71 9.47 -20.46
N SER A 16 10.03 8.31 -21.03
CA SER A 16 9.14 7.14 -20.98
C SER A 16 9.07 6.54 -19.57
N ALA A 17 10.19 6.50 -18.83
CA ALA A 17 10.21 6.04 -17.45
C ALA A 17 9.36 6.95 -16.54
N LEU A 18 9.54 8.27 -16.62
CA LEU A 18 8.75 9.25 -15.86
C LEU A 18 7.26 9.15 -16.19
N ARG A 19 6.92 8.98 -17.48
CA ARG A 19 5.54 8.73 -17.90
C ARG A 19 4.99 7.44 -17.30
N GLY A 20 5.76 6.35 -17.30
CA GLY A 20 5.39 5.08 -16.66
C GLY A 20 5.11 5.25 -15.16
N VAL A 21 5.97 5.98 -14.44
CA VAL A 21 5.75 6.30 -13.03
C VAL A 21 4.46 7.09 -12.83
N GLY A 22 4.23 8.14 -13.63
CA GLY A 22 3.01 8.94 -13.57
C GLY A 22 1.74 8.12 -13.84
N LEU A 23 1.80 7.19 -14.79
CA LEU A 23 0.69 6.25 -15.06
C LEU A 23 0.46 5.28 -13.90
N ALA A 24 1.52 4.75 -13.29
CA ALA A 24 1.39 3.88 -12.12
C ALA A 24 0.78 4.61 -10.90
N VAL A 25 1.12 5.89 -10.71
CA VAL A 25 0.47 6.76 -9.71
C VAL A 25 -1.02 6.92 -10.06
N LEU A 26 -1.35 7.26 -11.31
CA LEU A 26 -2.74 7.42 -11.73
C LEU A 26 -3.55 6.13 -11.48
N GLU A 27 -3.04 4.97 -11.87
CA GLU A 27 -3.70 3.68 -11.67
C GLU A 27 -3.87 3.36 -10.18
N THR A 28 -2.89 3.71 -9.33
CA THR A 28 -3.01 3.59 -7.87
C THR A 28 -4.23 4.35 -7.34
N TYR A 29 -4.41 5.61 -7.75
CA TYR A 29 -5.57 6.41 -7.33
C TYR A 29 -6.88 5.93 -7.94
N GLN A 30 -6.88 5.51 -9.21
CA GLN A 30 -8.08 4.98 -9.87
C GLN A 30 -8.56 3.69 -9.20
N HIS A 31 -7.66 2.74 -8.92
CA HIS A 31 -8.00 1.52 -8.20
C HIS A 31 -8.46 1.84 -6.76
N GLY A 32 -7.75 2.73 -6.05
CA GLY A 32 -8.15 3.12 -4.69
C GLY A 32 -9.56 3.72 -4.66
N GLY A 33 -9.84 4.70 -5.52
CA GLY A 33 -11.16 5.33 -5.63
C GLY A 33 -12.26 4.37 -6.07
N ARG A 34 -11.99 3.50 -7.05
CA ARG A 34 -12.97 2.48 -7.51
C ARG A 34 -13.29 1.45 -6.43
N THR A 35 -12.42 1.23 -5.45
CA THR A 35 -12.67 0.30 -4.34
C THR A 35 -13.89 0.73 -3.51
N VAL A 36 -14.16 2.03 -3.39
CA VAL A 36 -15.33 2.58 -2.68
C VAL A 36 -16.64 2.02 -3.22
N VAL A 37 -16.74 1.85 -4.54
CA VAL A 37 -17.95 1.35 -5.20
C VAL A 37 -17.92 -0.17 -5.35
N THR A 38 -16.75 -0.73 -5.68
CA THR A 38 -16.64 -2.15 -6.06
C THR A 38 -16.46 -3.10 -4.89
N ALA A 39 -15.92 -2.63 -3.76
CA ALA A 39 -15.70 -3.45 -2.57
C ALA A 39 -15.85 -2.64 -1.26
N PRO A 40 -16.98 -1.95 -1.04
CA PRO A 40 -17.19 -1.14 0.18
C PRO A 40 -17.05 -1.96 1.47
N LEU A 41 -17.39 -3.25 1.44
CA LEU A 41 -17.24 -4.16 2.58
C LEU A 41 -15.78 -4.30 3.05
N ILE A 42 -14.81 -4.25 2.13
CA ILE A 42 -13.38 -4.30 2.48
C ILE A 42 -12.98 -3.01 3.21
N LEU A 43 -13.53 -1.85 2.79
CA LEU A 43 -13.27 -0.58 3.47
C LEU A 43 -13.81 -0.58 4.90
N GLY A 44 -14.97 -1.21 5.11
CA GLY A 44 -15.58 -1.38 6.43
C GLY A 44 -14.65 -1.99 7.48
N ILE A 45 -13.67 -2.81 7.07
CA ILE A 45 -12.66 -3.41 7.95
C ILE A 45 -11.80 -2.33 8.64
N ALA A 46 -11.52 -1.21 7.96
CA ALA A 46 -10.79 -0.09 8.53
C ALA A 46 -11.72 1.00 9.10
N VAL A 47 -12.83 1.29 8.41
CA VAL A 47 -13.78 2.34 8.80
C VAL A 47 -14.39 2.07 10.18
N LEU A 48 -14.82 0.82 10.45
CA LEU A 48 -15.52 0.52 11.70
C LEU A 48 -14.61 0.65 12.93
N PRO A 49 -13.39 0.05 12.96
CA PRO A 49 -12.46 0.27 14.06
C PRO A 49 -12.05 1.73 14.27
N GLU A 50 -11.85 2.50 13.19
CA GLU A 50 -11.55 3.94 13.27
C GLU A 50 -12.70 4.70 13.95
N LEU A 51 -13.93 4.47 13.49
CA LEU A 51 -15.11 5.12 14.06
C LEU A 51 -15.28 4.76 15.54
N MET A 52 -15.04 3.50 15.92
CA MET A 52 -15.08 3.06 17.32
C MET A 52 -14.02 3.76 18.17
N GLN A 53 -12.79 3.94 17.65
CA GLN A 53 -11.78 4.74 18.34
C GLN A 53 -12.26 6.18 18.52
N HIS A 54 -12.79 6.82 17.49
CA HIS A 54 -13.27 8.20 17.61
C HIS A 54 -14.42 8.34 18.59
N VAL A 55 -15.34 7.36 18.64
CA VAL A 55 -16.39 7.31 19.67
C VAL A 55 -15.74 7.36 21.05
N ALA A 56 -14.72 6.54 21.33
CA ALA A 56 -14.02 6.57 22.60
C ALA A 56 -13.31 7.92 22.86
N GLU A 57 -12.62 8.48 21.86
CA GLU A 57 -11.92 9.77 21.98
C GLU A 57 -12.89 10.93 22.27
N ILE A 58 -14.09 10.92 21.67
CA ILE A 58 -15.16 11.89 21.94
C ILE A 58 -15.69 11.72 23.37
N HIS A 59 -15.96 10.49 23.82
CA HIS A 59 -16.44 10.22 25.17
C HIS A 59 -15.42 10.62 26.26
N LEU A 60 -14.13 10.50 25.96
CA LEU A 60 -13.04 10.96 26.84
C LEU A 60 -12.90 12.50 26.88
N GLY A 61 -13.58 13.24 26.01
CA GLY A 61 -13.43 14.69 25.88
C GLY A 61 -12.05 15.07 25.34
N MET A 62 -11.47 14.25 24.47
CA MET A 62 -10.15 14.53 23.90
C MET A 62 -10.18 15.72 22.94
N PHE A 63 -11.32 15.99 22.31
CA PHE A 63 -11.47 17.06 21.33
C PHE A 63 -11.79 18.43 21.95
N ASP A 64 -11.96 18.53 23.27
CA ASP A 64 -12.26 19.82 23.94
C ASP A 64 -11.12 20.83 23.77
N SER A 65 -9.86 20.36 23.79
CA SER A 65 -8.68 21.21 23.61
C SER A 65 -7.44 20.40 23.25
N ALA A 66 -6.43 21.07 22.69
CA ALA A 66 -5.12 20.47 22.44
C ALA A 66 -4.40 20.00 23.74
N GLY A 67 -4.72 20.60 24.88
CA GLY A 67 -4.22 20.17 26.19
C GLY A 67 -4.78 18.81 26.59
N ARG A 68 -6.12 18.66 26.55
CA ARG A 68 -6.79 17.38 26.87
C ARG A 68 -6.41 16.28 25.89
N PHE A 69 -6.33 16.58 24.60
CA PHE A 69 -5.89 15.62 23.58
C PHE A 69 -4.51 15.02 23.93
N ARG A 70 -3.55 15.84 24.36
CA ARG A 70 -2.21 15.39 24.76
C ARG A 70 -2.22 14.63 26.08
N ALA A 71 -2.97 15.11 27.07
CA ALA A 71 -3.05 14.47 28.39
C ALA A 71 -3.64 13.05 28.30
N LEU A 72 -4.63 12.85 27.43
CA LEU A 72 -5.35 11.59 27.24
C LEU A 72 -4.81 10.74 26.07
N ALA A 73 -3.70 11.15 25.45
CA ALA A 73 -3.11 10.40 24.34
C ALA A 73 -2.74 8.97 24.75
N ASN A 74 -2.33 8.76 26.01
CA ASN A 74 -1.97 7.44 26.52
C ASN A 74 -3.07 6.75 27.31
N ASP A 75 -4.33 7.22 27.18
CA ASP A 75 -5.45 6.59 27.86
C ASP A 75 -5.62 5.11 27.39
N PRO A 76 -5.73 4.14 28.32
CA PRO A 76 -5.86 2.73 27.97
C PRO A 76 -7.08 2.41 27.11
N LEU A 77 -8.21 3.10 27.31
CA LEU A 77 -9.42 2.89 26.52
C LEU A 77 -9.16 3.29 25.06
N ARG A 78 -8.52 4.44 24.84
CA ARG A 78 -8.11 4.90 23.51
C ARG A 78 -7.18 3.88 22.84
N TRP A 79 -6.15 3.42 23.54
CA TRP A 79 -5.18 2.47 22.96
C TRP A 79 -5.79 1.09 22.67
N GLY A 80 -6.76 0.64 23.47
CA GLY A 80 -7.52 -0.58 23.20
C GLY A 80 -8.15 -0.54 21.80
N PHE A 81 -8.87 0.54 21.48
CA PHE A 81 -9.40 0.75 20.13
C PHE A 81 -8.31 1.06 19.09
N GLY A 82 -7.24 1.76 19.49
CA GLY A 82 -6.10 2.07 18.64
C GLY A 82 -5.40 0.83 18.05
N TYR A 83 -5.23 -0.23 18.84
CA TYR A 83 -4.68 -1.49 18.32
C TYR A 83 -5.62 -2.15 17.31
N VAL A 84 -6.93 -2.19 17.59
CA VAL A 84 -7.93 -2.75 16.68
C VAL A 84 -7.99 -1.96 15.38
N LYS A 85 -7.95 -0.62 15.45
CA LYS A 85 -7.81 0.29 14.30
C LYS A 85 -6.59 -0.08 13.46
N LEU A 86 -5.42 -0.16 14.08
CA LEU A 86 -4.16 -0.41 13.36
C LEU A 86 -4.21 -1.76 12.63
N VAL A 87 -4.68 -2.81 13.31
CA VAL A 87 -4.83 -4.14 12.71
C VAL A 87 -5.87 -4.12 11.59
N GLY A 88 -7.02 -3.50 11.80
CA GLY A 88 -8.07 -3.36 10.79
C GLY A 88 -7.59 -2.60 9.55
N PHE A 89 -6.86 -1.51 9.74
CA PHE A 89 -6.24 -0.74 8.66
C PHE A 89 -5.23 -1.57 7.87
N MET A 90 -4.36 -2.33 8.54
CA MET A 90 -3.42 -3.25 7.89
C MET A 90 -4.13 -4.33 7.08
N ILE A 91 -5.15 -4.98 7.65
CA ILE A 91 -5.93 -6.02 6.96
C ILE A 91 -6.64 -5.42 5.74
N ALA A 92 -7.25 -4.24 5.85
CA ALA A 92 -7.91 -3.57 4.75
C ALA A 92 -6.95 -3.27 3.59
N MET A 93 -5.75 -2.73 3.87
CA MET A 93 -4.73 -2.48 2.83
C MET A 93 -4.37 -3.77 2.07
N LEU A 94 -4.08 -4.86 2.81
CA LEU A 94 -3.73 -6.16 2.21
C LEU A 94 -4.91 -6.76 1.44
N ALA A 95 -6.13 -6.65 1.97
CA ALA A 95 -7.34 -7.13 1.32
C ALA A 95 -7.63 -6.37 0.02
N VAL A 96 -7.42 -5.05 -0.03
CA VAL A 96 -7.57 -4.28 -1.28
C VAL A 96 -6.54 -4.70 -2.31
N ALA A 97 -5.27 -4.85 -1.92
CA ALA A 97 -4.23 -5.33 -2.83
C ALA A 97 -4.61 -6.68 -3.47
N ARG A 98 -5.10 -7.60 -2.64
CA ARG A 98 -5.56 -8.93 -3.07
C ARG A 98 -6.83 -8.85 -3.92
N PHE A 99 -7.80 -8.01 -3.56
CA PHE A 99 -9.05 -7.82 -4.31
C PHE A 99 -8.80 -7.40 -5.75
N TRP A 100 -7.85 -6.50 -5.99
CA TRP A 100 -7.52 -6.09 -7.35
C TRP A 100 -6.85 -7.19 -8.17
N SER A 101 -6.26 -8.20 -7.52
CA SER A 101 -5.73 -9.40 -8.20
C SER A 101 -6.82 -10.45 -8.47
N VAL A 102 -7.62 -10.80 -7.46
CA VAL A 102 -8.59 -11.92 -7.54
C VAL A 102 -9.99 -11.50 -8.01
N ARG A 103 -10.29 -10.19 -7.98
CA ARG A 103 -11.54 -9.55 -8.44
C ARG A 103 -12.82 -10.15 -7.83
N SER A 104 -12.75 -10.61 -6.58
CA SER A 104 -13.85 -11.27 -5.89
C SER A 104 -13.74 -11.08 -4.39
N ILE A 105 -14.77 -10.50 -3.75
CA ILE A 105 -14.79 -10.30 -2.29
C ILE A 105 -14.62 -11.63 -1.54
N PRO A 106 -15.37 -12.71 -1.86
CA PRO A 106 -15.15 -14.00 -1.22
C PRO A 106 -13.71 -14.52 -1.34
N ARG A 107 -13.10 -14.47 -2.54
CA ARG A 107 -11.71 -14.95 -2.72
C ARG A 107 -10.67 -14.05 -2.06
N THR A 108 -10.98 -12.78 -1.87
CA THR A 108 -10.13 -11.86 -1.11
C THR A 108 -10.08 -12.26 0.36
N LEU A 109 -11.24 -12.51 0.97
CA LEU A 109 -11.35 -12.80 2.40
C LEU A 109 -10.99 -14.25 2.73
N LEU A 110 -11.31 -15.19 1.85
CA LEU A 110 -10.98 -16.61 1.98
C LEU A 110 -9.61 -16.88 1.34
N VAL A 111 -8.55 -16.54 2.08
CA VAL A 111 -7.18 -16.73 1.61
C VAL A 111 -6.83 -18.23 1.66
N PRO A 112 -6.36 -18.84 0.54
CA PRO A 112 -5.94 -20.23 0.55
C PRO A 112 -4.83 -20.48 1.59
N PRO A 113 -4.86 -21.60 2.34
CA PRO A 113 -3.83 -21.90 3.34
C PRO A 113 -2.41 -21.89 2.77
N ALA A 114 -2.23 -22.34 1.52
CA ALA A 114 -0.93 -22.28 0.84
C ALA A 114 -0.44 -20.84 0.60
N THR A 115 -1.35 -19.91 0.30
CA THR A 115 -1.03 -18.48 0.14
C THR A 115 -0.64 -17.88 1.49
N LEU A 116 -1.40 -18.17 2.55
CA LEU A 116 -1.06 -17.74 3.92
C LEU A 116 0.31 -18.27 4.35
N LEU A 117 0.60 -19.54 4.09
CA LEU A 117 1.89 -20.15 4.42
C LEU A 117 3.04 -19.44 3.69
N ARG A 118 2.88 -19.10 2.41
CA ARG A 118 3.91 -18.36 1.64
C ARG A 118 4.13 -16.95 2.16
N VAL A 119 3.06 -16.24 2.50
CA VAL A 119 3.11 -14.90 3.11
C VAL A 119 3.81 -14.97 4.48
N ALA A 120 3.39 -15.89 5.34
CA ALA A 120 3.98 -16.08 6.66
C ALA A 120 5.46 -16.47 6.58
N ALA A 121 5.81 -17.43 5.72
CA ALA A 121 7.20 -17.82 5.49
C ALA A 121 8.03 -16.63 4.97
N GLY A 122 7.51 -15.86 4.02
CA GLY A 122 8.16 -14.66 3.51
C GLY A 122 8.44 -13.62 4.59
N LEU A 123 7.47 -13.36 5.48
CA LEU A 123 7.61 -12.44 6.61
C LEU A 123 8.62 -12.96 7.64
N ILE A 124 8.52 -14.23 8.06
CA ILE A 124 9.41 -14.83 9.06
C ILE A 124 10.85 -14.83 8.56
N ILE A 125 11.07 -15.32 7.34
CA ILE A 125 12.41 -15.36 6.75
C ILE A 125 12.92 -13.94 6.53
N GLY A 126 12.09 -13.03 6.01
CA GLY A 126 12.49 -11.64 5.80
C GLY A 126 12.92 -10.94 7.09
N PHE A 127 12.16 -11.13 8.16
CA PHE A 127 12.52 -10.62 9.47
C PHE A 127 13.81 -11.25 10.01
N ALA A 128 13.94 -12.59 9.93
CA ALA A 128 15.13 -13.30 10.38
C ALA A 128 16.40 -12.85 9.65
N VAL A 129 16.32 -12.59 8.34
CA VAL A 129 17.44 -12.09 7.54
C VAL A 129 17.75 -10.62 7.83
N ALA A 130 16.74 -9.79 8.10
CA ALA A 130 16.93 -8.37 8.43
C ALA A 130 17.43 -8.14 9.86
N TRP A 131 17.16 -9.07 10.79
CA TRP A 131 17.44 -8.93 12.22
C TRP A 131 18.91 -8.60 12.56
N PRO A 132 19.93 -9.28 11.98
CA PRO A 132 21.33 -8.98 12.28
C PRO A 132 21.72 -7.53 11.97
N PHE A 133 21.19 -6.95 10.89
CA PHE A 133 21.46 -5.57 10.50
C PHE A 133 20.87 -4.57 11.50
N GLY A 134 19.65 -4.83 11.98
CA GLY A 134 19.01 -4.02 13.00
C GLY A 134 19.74 -4.09 14.34
N TRP A 135 20.24 -5.28 14.72
CA TRP A 135 21.05 -5.46 15.92
C TRP A 135 22.41 -4.76 15.82
N LEU A 136 23.12 -4.91 14.69
CA LEU A 136 24.41 -4.27 14.43
C LEU A 136 24.29 -2.74 14.45
N GLY A 137 23.21 -2.18 13.89
CA GLY A 137 22.97 -0.73 13.90
C GLY A 137 22.85 -0.12 15.31
N LYS A 138 22.58 -0.94 16.34
CA LYS A 138 22.48 -0.50 17.74
C LYS A 138 23.82 -0.55 18.49
N GLN A 139 24.88 -1.09 17.89
CA GLN A 139 26.18 -1.28 18.55
C GLN A 139 27.08 -0.04 18.54
N GLY A 140 26.54 1.15 18.22
CA GLY A 140 27.34 2.38 18.15
C GLY A 140 28.36 2.39 17.01
N LEU A 141 28.09 1.66 15.91
CA LEU A 141 28.96 1.63 14.74
C LEU A 141 29.12 3.04 14.14
N SER A 142 30.30 3.33 13.60
CA SER A 142 30.53 4.59 12.91
C SER A 142 29.59 4.74 11.69
N PRO A 143 29.23 5.97 11.29
CA PRO A 143 28.34 6.21 10.15
C PRO A 143 28.81 5.55 8.85
N VAL A 144 30.14 5.49 8.64
CA VAL A 144 30.77 4.88 7.46
C VAL A 144 30.44 3.39 7.33
N ILE A 145 30.25 2.69 8.45
CA ILE A 145 29.88 1.26 8.47
C ILE A 145 28.36 1.09 8.52
N ASN A 146 27.69 1.88 9.37
CA ASN A 146 26.26 1.73 9.60
C ASN A 146 25.43 2.06 8.34
N ILE A 147 25.76 3.11 7.59
CA ILE A 147 24.99 3.53 6.41
C ILE A 147 24.95 2.41 5.34
N PRO A 148 26.09 1.83 4.90
CA PRO A 148 26.06 0.68 3.98
C PRO A 148 25.26 -0.51 4.51
N LEU A 149 25.36 -0.84 5.80
CA LEU A 149 24.58 -1.93 6.40
C LEU A 149 23.07 -1.67 6.33
N GLN A 150 22.63 -0.43 6.57
CA GLN A 150 21.21 -0.07 6.44
C GLN A 150 20.74 -0.13 4.98
N ILE A 151 21.58 0.25 4.02
CA ILE A 151 21.25 0.12 2.58
C ILE A 151 21.08 -1.35 2.21
N VAL A 152 22.01 -2.23 2.61
CA VAL A 152 21.90 -3.68 2.36
C VAL A 152 20.63 -4.24 3.01
N SER A 153 20.36 -3.86 4.26
CA SER A 153 19.14 -4.25 4.96
C SER A 153 17.87 -3.79 4.22
N ALA A 154 17.85 -2.54 3.74
CA ALA A 154 16.73 -1.99 2.98
C ALA A 154 16.50 -2.71 1.65
N VAL A 155 17.56 -3.08 0.94
CA VAL A 155 17.47 -3.88 -0.30
C VAL A 155 16.87 -5.26 -0.03
N ILE A 156 17.35 -5.94 1.02
CA ILE A 156 16.82 -7.25 1.44
C ILE A 156 15.34 -7.13 1.83
N GLN A 157 14.99 -6.16 2.66
CA GLN A 157 13.61 -5.93 3.10
C GLN A 157 12.69 -5.58 1.92
N GLY A 158 13.17 -4.76 0.97
CA GLY A 158 12.44 -4.44 -0.25
C GLY A 158 12.16 -5.68 -1.11
N GLY A 159 13.16 -6.56 -1.27
CA GLY A 159 12.99 -7.84 -1.96
C GLY A 159 11.96 -8.75 -1.26
N PHE A 160 12.03 -8.90 0.06
CA PHE A 160 11.04 -9.67 0.81
C PHE A 160 9.65 -9.05 0.77
N LEU A 161 9.53 -7.73 0.80
CA LEU A 161 8.25 -7.03 0.66
C LEU A 161 7.61 -7.35 -0.69
N ILE A 162 8.37 -7.30 -1.79
CA ILE A 162 7.88 -7.70 -3.11
C ILE A 162 7.41 -9.15 -3.12
N TYR A 163 8.19 -10.06 -2.53
CA TYR A 163 7.80 -11.47 -2.44
C TYR A 163 6.52 -11.68 -1.64
N VAL A 164 6.40 -11.04 -0.47
CA VAL A 164 5.22 -11.16 0.41
C VAL A 164 3.96 -10.64 -0.27
N ILE A 165 4.04 -9.45 -0.88
CA ILE A 165 2.90 -8.88 -1.59
C ILE A 165 2.60 -9.71 -2.86
N GLY A 166 3.61 -10.15 -3.60
CA GLY A 166 3.47 -11.06 -4.74
C GLY A 166 2.77 -12.37 -4.39
N ALA A 167 3.15 -12.99 -3.28
CA ALA A 167 2.49 -14.18 -2.76
C ALA A 167 1.03 -13.90 -2.38
N LEU A 168 0.77 -12.80 -1.66
CA LEU A 168 -0.57 -12.39 -1.26
C LEU A 168 -1.51 -12.16 -2.45
N VAL A 169 -1.00 -11.56 -3.53
CA VAL A 169 -1.77 -11.32 -4.76
C VAL A 169 -1.74 -12.51 -5.73
N GLU A 170 -1.21 -13.67 -5.31
CA GLU A 170 -1.13 -14.90 -6.11
C GLU A 170 -0.37 -14.75 -7.44
N ASP A 171 0.61 -13.84 -7.50
CA ASP A 171 1.47 -13.69 -8.67
C ASP A 171 2.59 -14.74 -8.67
N VAL A 172 2.35 -15.85 -9.37
CA VAL A 172 3.30 -16.96 -9.51
C VAL A 172 4.61 -16.55 -10.17
N SER A 173 4.64 -15.42 -10.86
CA SER A 173 5.86 -14.90 -11.48
C SER A 173 6.81 -14.31 -10.44
N VAL A 174 6.33 -13.93 -9.25
CA VAL A 174 7.12 -13.34 -8.16
C VAL A 174 7.69 -14.44 -7.27
N THR A 175 8.81 -15.04 -7.70
CA THR A 175 9.55 -16.01 -6.90
C THR A 175 10.53 -15.32 -5.94
N PRO A 176 10.97 -15.97 -4.84
CA PRO A 176 11.97 -15.38 -3.92
C PRO A 176 13.25 -14.93 -4.66
N LYS A 177 13.72 -15.75 -5.61
CA LYS A 177 14.89 -15.43 -6.44
C LYS A 177 14.64 -14.17 -7.28
N ARG A 178 13.50 -14.06 -7.96
CA ARG A 178 13.19 -12.89 -8.80
C ARG A 178 13.00 -11.62 -7.97
N ALA A 179 12.38 -11.74 -6.80
CA ALA A 179 12.18 -10.66 -5.85
C ALA A 179 13.52 -10.06 -5.36
N MET A 180 14.53 -10.91 -5.14
CA MET A 180 15.87 -10.51 -4.70
C MET A 180 16.84 -10.10 -5.82
N THR A 181 16.43 -10.19 -7.08
CA THR A 181 17.32 -9.93 -8.23
C THR A 181 16.69 -8.97 -9.22
N SER A 182 15.78 -9.49 -10.05
CA SER A 182 15.18 -8.75 -11.16
C SER A 182 14.15 -7.70 -10.73
N LEU A 183 13.49 -7.89 -9.59
CA LEU A 183 12.35 -7.06 -9.14
C LEU A 183 12.72 -6.04 -8.04
N LEU A 184 14.01 -5.84 -7.75
CA LEU A 184 14.43 -4.77 -6.85
C LEU A 184 13.95 -3.37 -7.30
N PRO A 185 13.90 -3.05 -8.61
CA PRO A 185 13.27 -1.81 -9.07
C PRO A 185 11.78 -1.72 -8.75
N ALA A 186 11.05 -2.84 -8.78
CA ALA A 186 9.65 -2.89 -8.35
C ALA A 186 9.52 -2.55 -6.85
N ALA A 187 10.48 -2.93 -6.00
CA ALA A 187 10.47 -2.54 -4.57
C ALA A 187 10.60 -1.02 -4.39
N ILE A 188 11.46 -0.37 -5.19
CA ILE A 188 11.57 1.09 -5.21
C ILE A 188 10.26 1.71 -5.69
N MET A 189 9.72 1.22 -6.80
CA MET A 189 8.45 1.72 -7.35
C MET A 189 7.30 1.57 -6.36
N LEU A 190 7.15 0.40 -5.75
CA LEU A 190 6.20 0.13 -4.68
C LEU A 190 6.35 1.14 -3.54
N SER A 191 7.58 1.41 -3.10
CA SER A 191 7.85 2.37 -2.02
C SER A 191 7.42 3.79 -2.41
N VAL A 192 7.68 4.20 -3.66
CA VAL A 192 7.24 5.50 -4.19
C VAL A 192 5.71 5.57 -4.24
N LEU A 193 5.03 4.54 -4.75
CA LEU A 193 3.57 4.51 -4.84
C LEU A 193 2.92 4.55 -3.45
N VAL A 194 3.45 3.76 -2.50
CA VAL A 194 2.98 3.76 -1.12
C VAL A 194 3.21 5.12 -0.48
N ALA A 195 4.37 5.76 -0.68
CA ALA A 195 4.64 7.08 -0.14
C ALA A 195 3.69 8.15 -0.71
N VAL A 196 3.45 8.13 -2.02
CA VAL A 196 2.53 9.04 -2.71
C VAL A 196 1.08 8.83 -2.27
N ALA A 197 0.66 7.59 -2.00
CA ALA A 197 -0.67 7.32 -1.44
C ALA A 197 -0.77 7.71 0.05
N PHE A 198 0.27 7.40 0.83
CA PHE A 198 0.25 7.49 2.28
C PHE A 198 0.44 8.91 2.79
N ALA A 199 1.46 9.63 2.33
CA ALA A 199 1.80 10.94 2.86
C ALA A 199 0.63 11.95 2.78
N PRO A 200 -0.04 12.16 1.63
CA PRO A 200 -1.18 13.08 1.59
C PRO A 200 -2.38 12.56 2.40
N SER A 201 -2.60 11.24 2.44
CA SER A 201 -3.71 10.66 3.21
C SER A 201 -3.54 10.82 4.70
N GLN A 202 -2.33 10.57 5.21
CA GLN A 202 -1.97 10.81 6.59
C GLN A 202 -2.01 12.30 6.93
N ALA A 203 -1.58 13.18 6.02
CA ALA A 203 -1.65 14.62 6.24
C ALA A 203 -3.10 15.09 6.39
N LEU A 204 -4.03 14.60 5.57
CA LEU A 204 -5.45 14.94 5.67
C LEU A 204 -6.07 14.38 6.96
N HIS A 205 -5.79 13.13 7.32
CA HIS A 205 -6.20 12.52 8.60
C HIS A 205 -5.75 13.39 9.79
N MET A 206 -4.46 13.75 9.84
CA MET A 206 -3.93 14.60 10.91
C MET A 206 -4.53 16.02 10.92
N ALA A 207 -4.78 16.61 9.75
CA ALA A 207 -5.39 17.92 9.64
C ALA A 207 -6.84 17.91 10.14
N ASN A 208 -7.58 16.85 9.86
CA ASN A 208 -8.96 16.68 10.29
C ASN A 208 -9.07 16.58 11.82
N HIS A 209 -8.20 15.79 12.47
CA HIS A 209 -8.10 15.77 13.94
C HIS A 209 -7.80 17.16 14.53
N LYS A 210 -6.86 17.90 13.94
CA LYS A 210 -6.54 19.27 14.38
C LYS A 210 -7.73 20.20 14.22
N LEU A 211 -8.49 20.07 13.14
CA LEU A 211 -9.65 20.90 12.86
C LEU A 211 -10.78 20.66 13.88
N ALA A 212 -10.91 19.43 14.40
CA ALA A 212 -11.92 19.05 15.37
C ALA A 212 -11.66 19.59 16.79
N LEU A 213 -10.42 19.97 17.12
CA LEU A 213 -10.08 20.49 18.44
C LEU A 213 -10.83 21.80 18.75
N GLY A 214 -11.50 21.84 19.91
CA GLY A 214 -12.27 22.98 20.40
C GLY A 214 -13.55 23.26 19.61
N ARG A 215 -13.99 22.35 18.72
CA ARG A 215 -15.22 22.51 17.96
C ARG A 215 -16.45 22.07 18.77
N PRO A 216 -17.64 22.62 18.48
CA PRO A 216 -18.90 22.10 19.00
C PRO A 216 -19.08 20.61 18.68
N LEU A 217 -19.66 19.85 19.62
CA LEU A 217 -19.80 18.41 19.54
C LEU A 217 -20.40 17.89 18.21
N PRO A 218 -21.46 18.50 17.62
CA PRO A 218 -21.97 18.04 16.33
C PRO A 218 -20.92 18.12 15.20
N ILE A 219 -20.08 19.15 15.20
CA ILE A 219 -19.01 19.32 14.20
C ILE A 219 -17.93 18.28 14.42
N VAL A 220 -17.57 17.97 15.67
CA VAL A 220 -16.61 16.90 15.99
C VAL A 220 -17.11 15.57 15.44
N TRP A 221 -18.38 15.20 15.66
CA TRP A 221 -18.96 13.98 15.11
C TRP A 221 -18.91 13.93 13.58
N MET A 222 -19.27 15.02 12.90
CA MET A 222 -19.19 15.09 11.43
C MET A 222 -17.77 14.89 10.92
N LEU A 223 -16.79 15.56 11.55
CA LEU A 223 -15.37 15.44 11.17
C LEU A 223 -14.84 14.03 11.44
N MET A 224 -15.21 13.40 12.55
CA MET A 224 -14.75 12.04 12.90
C MET A 224 -15.41 10.97 12.05
N LEU A 225 -16.68 11.16 11.64
CA LEU A 225 -17.31 10.29 10.64
C LEU A 225 -16.61 10.40 9.28
N PHE A 226 -16.32 11.63 8.85
CA PHE A 226 -15.53 11.86 7.64
C PHE A 226 -14.14 11.21 7.74
N ASP A 227 -13.47 11.33 8.89
CA ASP A 227 -12.17 10.72 9.12
C ASP A 227 -12.21 9.20 8.97
N ALA A 228 -13.18 8.55 9.60
CA ALA A 228 -13.34 7.11 9.52
C ALA A 228 -13.52 6.63 8.07
N LEU A 229 -14.35 7.33 7.29
CA LEU A 229 -14.52 7.06 5.86
C LEU A 229 -13.22 7.31 5.07
N TRP A 230 -12.51 8.39 5.41
CA TRP A 230 -11.22 8.73 4.82
C TRP A 230 -10.18 7.65 5.09
N VAL A 231 -10.11 7.10 6.30
CA VAL A 231 -9.20 5.99 6.65
C VAL A 231 -9.52 4.74 5.85
N GLY A 232 -10.80 4.48 5.55
CA GLY A 232 -11.20 3.44 4.60
C GLY A 232 -10.62 3.67 3.19
N LEU A 233 -10.80 4.87 2.63
CA LEU A 233 -10.23 5.23 1.32
C LEU A 233 -8.69 5.23 1.33
N PHE A 234 -8.08 5.68 2.43
CA PHE A 234 -6.65 5.66 2.65
C PHE A 234 -6.11 4.23 2.57
N ALA A 235 -6.76 3.28 3.26
CA ALA A 235 -6.39 1.87 3.17
C ALA A 235 -6.50 1.35 1.72
N ALA A 236 -7.52 1.79 0.99
CA ALA A 236 -7.68 1.42 -0.41
C ALA A 236 -6.61 1.98 -1.34
N LEU A 237 -6.18 3.23 -1.13
CA LEU A 237 -5.11 3.85 -1.89
C LEU A 237 -3.78 3.12 -1.67
N VAL A 238 -3.44 2.82 -0.41
CA VAL A 238 -2.20 2.10 -0.09
C VAL A 238 -2.26 0.64 -0.57
N GLY A 239 -3.39 -0.05 -0.39
CA GLY A 239 -3.58 -1.40 -0.93
C GLY A 239 -3.50 -1.44 -2.46
N SER A 240 -4.02 -0.41 -3.14
CA SER A 240 -3.90 -0.29 -4.60
C SER A 240 -2.45 -0.01 -5.03
N ALA A 241 -1.70 0.79 -4.26
CA ALA A 241 -0.27 1.00 -4.49
C ALA A 241 0.52 -0.32 -4.38
N MET A 242 0.17 -1.18 -3.42
CA MET A 242 0.75 -2.53 -3.28
C MET A 242 0.47 -3.41 -4.50
N PHE A 243 -0.78 -3.43 -4.96
CA PHE A 243 -1.16 -4.17 -6.16
C PHE A 243 -0.41 -3.66 -7.40
N VAL A 244 -0.46 -2.36 -7.69
CA VAL A 244 0.18 -1.77 -8.88
C VAL A 244 1.71 -1.93 -8.82
N GLY A 245 2.33 -1.65 -7.68
CA GLY A 245 3.78 -1.73 -7.50
C GLY A 245 4.33 -3.12 -7.79
N VAL A 246 3.63 -4.18 -7.37
CA VAL A 246 4.02 -5.55 -7.67
C VAL A 246 3.62 -5.97 -9.09
N ARG A 247 2.39 -5.68 -9.52
CA ARG A 247 1.83 -6.24 -10.76
C ARG A 247 2.45 -5.66 -12.03
N THR A 248 2.92 -4.41 -11.97
CA THR A 248 3.72 -3.82 -13.07
C THR A 248 5.03 -4.59 -13.30
N GLY A 249 5.55 -5.25 -12.26
CA GLY A 249 6.75 -6.08 -12.29
C GLY A 249 7.98 -5.37 -12.85
N LEU A 250 8.18 -4.10 -12.47
CA LEU A 250 9.30 -3.29 -12.93
C LEU A 250 10.64 -4.00 -12.68
N THR A 251 11.43 -4.17 -13.74
CA THR A 251 12.77 -4.76 -13.70
C THR A 251 13.83 -3.77 -14.16
N TRP A 252 15.10 -4.16 -14.04
CA TRP A 252 16.23 -3.44 -14.63
C TRP A 252 16.13 -3.28 -16.16
N ARG A 253 15.32 -4.12 -16.82
CA ARG A 253 15.08 -4.09 -18.27
C ARG A 253 13.78 -3.35 -18.65
N GLY A 254 13.08 -2.78 -17.68
CA GLY A 254 11.79 -2.11 -17.87
C GLY A 254 10.60 -2.88 -17.29
N TRP A 255 9.41 -2.42 -17.66
CA TRP A 255 8.13 -2.93 -17.17
C TRP A 255 7.80 -4.31 -17.76
N THR A 256 7.41 -5.28 -16.93
CA THR A 256 6.86 -6.56 -17.45
C THR A 256 5.40 -6.44 -17.82
N VAL A 257 4.66 -5.58 -17.11
CA VAL A 257 3.30 -5.18 -17.43
C VAL A 257 3.28 -3.66 -17.39
N HIS A 258 2.86 -3.03 -18.49
CA HIS A 258 2.80 -1.58 -18.52
C HIS A 258 1.64 -1.10 -17.62
N PRO A 259 1.80 0.00 -16.84
CA PRO A 259 0.77 0.42 -15.90
C PRO A 259 -0.63 0.61 -16.51
N SER A 260 -0.72 1.12 -17.75
CA SER A 260 -2.00 1.30 -18.46
C SER A 260 -2.78 0.00 -18.68
N ASP A 261 -2.11 -1.15 -18.64
CA ASP A 261 -2.68 -2.45 -18.96
C ASP A 261 -3.33 -3.08 -17.72
N LEU A 262 -3.12 -2.48 -16.54
CA LEU A 262 -3.79 -2.89 -15.29
C LEU A 262 -5.24 -2.40 -15.21
N ASN A 263 -5.59 -1.42 -16.03
CA ASN A 263 -6.90 -0.81 -16.04
C ASN A 263 -7.91 -1.73 -16.74
N PRO A 264 -8.95 -2.22 -16.06
CA PRO A 264 -9.94 -3.11 -16.67
C PRO A 264 -10.74 -2.45 -17.81
N SER A 265 -10.83 -1.11 -17.86
CA SER A 265 -11.48 -0.41 -18.98
C SER A 265 -10.65 -0.41 -20.26
N ASN A 266 -9.34 -0.72 -20.19
CA ASN A 266 -8.43 -0.77 -21.33
C ASN A 266 -8.30 -2.17 -21.93
N VAL A 267 -8.93 -3.18 -21.33
CA VAL A 267 -9.10 -4.47 -21.98
C VAL A 267 -10.13 -4.27 -23.07
N HIS A 268 -9.66 -3.92 -24.27
CA HIS A 268 -10.46 -4.03 -25.48
C HIS A 268 -11.10 -5.41 -25.46
N THR A 269 -12.42 -5.45 -25.31
CA THR A 269 -13.19 -6.65 -25.58
C THR A 269 -12.79 -7.04 -26.98
N PRO A 270 -12.15 -8.20 -27.21
CA PRO A 270 -11.80 -8.57 -28.57
C PRO A 270 -13.10 -8.63 -29.36
N GLU A 271 -13.27 -7.70 -30.31
CA GLU A 271 -14.42 -7.57 -31.22
C GLU A 271 -14.65 -8.84 -32.10
N GLY A 272 -13.91 -9.91 -31.87
CA GLY A 272 -13.91 -11.13 -32.67
C GLY A 272 -14.39 -12.40 -31.97
N ALA A 273 -14.82 -12.37 -30.70
CA ALA A 273 -15.44 -13.54 -30.07
C ALA A 273 -16.88 -13.72 -30.60
N LYS A 274 -16.98 -14.11 -31.87
CA LYS A 274 -18.21 -14.57 -32.51
C LYS A 274 -18.87 -15.59 -31.58
N ARG A 275 -20.13 -15.30 -31.22
CA ARG A 275 -21.09 -16.29 -30.77
C ARG A 275 -21.23 -17.35 -31.85
N GLY A 276 -20.37 -18.36 -31.80
CA GLY A 276 -20.42 -19.56 -32.62
C GLY A 276 -20.65 -20.76 -31.71
N ALA A 277 -21.88 -20.87 -31.21
CA ALA A 277 -22.45 -22.12 -30.70
C ALA A 277 -23.98 -21.96 -30.65
N VAL A 278 -24.57 -21.96 -31.85
CA VAL A 278 -25.76 -22.77 -32.18
C VAL A 278 -25.16 -24.16 -32.41
N ILE A 279 -25.50 -25.26 -31.73
CA ILE A 279 -26.78 -25.93 -31.46
C ILE A 279 -26.69 -26.60 -30.09
#